data_AF-A0A2E9LN37-F1
#
_entry.id   AF-A0A2E9LN37-F1
#
_cell.length_a   1.000
_cell.length_b   1.000
_cell.length_c   1.000
_cell.angle_alpha   90.00
_cell.angle_beta   90.00
_cell.angle_gamma   90.00
#
_symmetry.space_group_name_H-M   'P 1'
#
loop_
_entity.id
_entity.type
_entity.pdbx_description
1 polymer ?
#
loop_
_entity_poly.entity_id
_entity_poly.type
_entity_poly.pdbx_seq_one_letter_code
_entity_poly.pdbx_strand_id
1 'polypeptide(L)'
;MARFITGFSWVTDGISGTEAATIETFADISAENAQLGIALTELKWLKGFEVPIAKKEFWLQSFLELAPFPEVSTQVASLPWVVEGHTSDRRVAQRNLALIAQDDSAFLEGLLNVSWLNDDISSDEALAVQEIVALNSAAKRSLLDLPWFLDELTVQESTLISRLATISGADADLPSTSLGLEWTADGISEDDELAIGLLALLDQPTAGTVSTTPWFIAGPVETQEINLLKAIARLFAHSPELSVMVREMDFFRGSAERHDVSAVDAIKTLNQDTEDWALLSKQSWYKDGISDDEAVVLTVLPGQAKNVPTDYQSLVDNRFYMEKVTEPLPRSGSVDLYLVRFLEHQTESATMTHLRSAVLEIEDYMGFPLPVKEIIMLFSTNIDAGGINYGSHFTLDVSEDASLPQLIEGGIVHEISHFYPVAESAWFGEGTANFLATHVGFELYNQEVAPRSNRSSCPNDVTNITEIKAAYPGFYPEPIAHRFCYHNYGERIIRGLKAAMGDGPFQAAWRYIF
;
A
#
# COMPACT_ATOMS: atom_id res chain seq x y z
N MET A 1 38.70 4.72 -45.23
CA MET A 1 39.08 4.44 -43.83
C MET A 1 40.42 5.06 -43.43
N ALA A 2 41.56 4.69 -44.05
CA ALA A 2 42.88 5.23 -43.68
C ALA A 2 43.00 6.77 -43.70
N ARG A 3 42.23 7.48 -44.54
CA ARG A 3 42.20 8.96 -44.59
C ARG A 3 41.47 9.64 -43.42
N PHE A 4 40.58 8.94 -42.72
CA PHE A 4 39.77 9.52 -41.64
C PHE A 4 40.52 9.47 -40.30
N ILE A 5 41.15 8.34 -40.00
CA ILE A 5 41.84 8.09 -38.72
C ILE A 5 43.17 8.85 -38.63
N THR A 6 43.83 9.18 -39.76
CA THR A 6 45.05 9.99 -39.78
C THR A 6 44.86 11.42 -39.25
N GLY A 7 43.61 11.87 -39.07
CA GLY A 7 43.27 13.15 -38.45
C GLY A 7 43.01 13.06 -36.94
N PHE A 8 43.03 11.87 -36.34
CA PHE A 8 42.83 11.69 -34.91
C PHE A 8 44.11 12.03 -34.16
N SER A 9 43.98 12.82 -33.09
CA SER A 9 45.12 13.42 -32.42
C SER A 9 46.04 12.36 -31.83
N TRP A 10 45.51 11.20 -31.43
CA TRP A 10 46.27 10.11 -30.82
C TRP A 10 46.99 9.19 -31.82
N VAL A 11 46.93 9.46 -33.14
CA VAL A 11 47.63 8.66 -34.16
C VAL A 11 48.86 9.42 -34.65
N THR A 12 49.87 9.62 -33.79
CA THR A 12 50.93 10.62 -34.03
C THR A 12 52.39 10.14 -33.98
N ASP A 13 52.72 9.05 -33.29
CA ASP A 13 54.13 8.69 -33.00
C ASP A 13 54.48 7.20 -33.22
N GLY A 14 53.58 6.46 -33.86
CA GLY A 14 53.66 5.02 -34.05
C GLY A 14 52.28 4.40 -33.89
N ILE A 15 52.13 3.10 -34.09
CA ILE A 15 50.91 2.36 -33.74
C ILE A 15 51.30 1.36 -32.65
N SER A 16 50.98 1.69 -31.40
CA SER A 16 51.02 0.77 -30.27
C SER A 16 49.96 -0.32 -30.41
N GLY A 17 50.07 -1.39 -29.61
CA GLY A 17 49.09 -2.49 -29.66
C GLY A 17 47.65 -2.03 -29.38
N THR A 18 47.43 -1.10 -28.46
CA THR A 18 46.10 -0.58 -28.15
C THR A 18 45.57 0.34 -29.24
N GLU A 19 46.44 1.13 -29.88
CA GLU A 19 46.06 1.93 -31.05
C GLU A 19 45.69 1.02 -32.23
N ALA A 20 46.45 -0.05 -32.48
CA ALA A 20 46.10 -1.05 -33.49
C ALA A 20 44.71 -1.66 -33.23
N ALA A 21 44.44 -2.12 -32.00
CA ALA A 21 43.15 -2.70 -31.63
C ALA A 21 41.99 -1.70 -31.77
N THR A 22 42.21 -0.42 -31.41
CA THR A 22 41.20 0.64 -31.59
C THR A 22 40.90 0.87 -33.07
N ILE A 23 41.94 0.92 -33.91
CA ILE A 23 41.85 1.10 -35.36
C ILE A 23 41.12 -0.09 -36.00
N GLU A 24 41.46 -1.32 -35.59
CA GLU A 24 40.81 -2.56 -36.05
C GLU A 24 39.33 -2.59 -35.67
N THR A 25 38.98 -2.26 -34.42
CA THR A 25 37.58 -2.18 -33.98
C THR A 25 36.79 -1.18 -34.82
N PHE A 26 37.34 0.02 -35.06
CA PHE A 26 36.72 1.01 -35.94
C PHE A 26 36.61 0.50 -37.39
N ALA A 27 37.57 -0.31 -37.84
CA ALA A 27 37.56 -0.93 -39.17
C ALA A 27 36.40 -1.89 -39.32
N ASP A 28 36.23 -2.75 -38.34
CA ASP A 28 35.21 -3.78 -38.32
C ASP A 28 33.82 -3.13 -38.31
N ILE A 29 33.61 -2.11 -37.47
CA ILE A 29 32.38 -1.31 -37.47
C ILE A 29 32.13 -0.67 -38.85
N SER A 30 33.14 -0.04 -39.45
CA SER A 30 33.01 0.64 -40.74
C SER A 30 32.79 -0.33 -41.90
N ALA A 31 33.29 -1.56 -41.79
CA ALA A 31 33.13 -2.62 -42.78
C ALA A 31 31.71 -3.18 -42.74
N GLU A 32 31.15 -3.36 -41.54
CA GLU A 32 29.77 -3.79 -41.34
C GLU A 32 28.79 -2.67 -41.71
N ASN A 33 29.06 -1.44 -41.29
CA ASN A 33 28.23 -0.27 -41.57
C ASN A 33 29.07 0.99 -41.83
N ALA A 34 29.20 1.32 -43.12
CA ALA A 34 29.99 2.46 -43.57
C ALA A 34 29.42 3.82 -43.11
N GLN A 35 28.10 3.95 -42.96
CA GLN A 35 27.47 5.19 -42.49
C GLN A 35 27.72 5.41 -41.00
N LEU A 36 27.61 4.35 -40.20
CA LEU A 36 28.01 4.37 -38.80
C LEU A 36 29.50 4.71 -38.67
N GLY A 37 30.36 4.08 -39.46
CA GLY A 37 31.80 4.42 -39.49
C GLY A 37 32.05 5.90 -39.74
N ILE A 38 31.30 6.53 -40.65
CA ILE A 38 31.36 8.00 -40.87
C ILE A 38 30.87 8.77 -39.64
N ALA A 39 29.73 8.39 -39.06
CA ALA A 39 29.18 9.06 -37.87
C ALA A 39 30.13 8.98 -36.66
N LEU A 40 30.78 7.83 -36.45
CA LEU A 40 31.79 7.65 -35.41
C LEU A 40 32.98 8.59 -35.58
N THR A 41 33.31 9.01 -36.81
CA THR A 41 34.35 10.03 -37.01
C THR A 41 33.98 11.38 -36.43
N GLU A 42 32.73 11.65 -36.05
CA GLU A 42 32.31 12.92 -35.44
C GLU A 42 32.39 12.94 -33.91
N LEU A 43 32.61 11.80 -33.26
CA LEU A 43 32.66 11.69 -31.81
C LEU A 43 33.86 12.47 -31.23
N LYS A 44 33.58 13.41 -30.32
CA LYS A 44 34.60 14.32 -29.74
C LYS A 44 35.67 13.53 -28.98
N TRP A 45 35.23 12.57 -28.17
CA TRP A 45 36.11 11.73 -27.37
C TRP A 45 36.99 10.80 -28.22
N LEU A 46 36.54 10.41 -29.41
CA LEU A 46 37.33 9.56 -30.31
C LEU A 46 38.43 10.38 -31.00
N LYS A 47 38.18 11.65 -31.35
CA LYS A 47 39.17 12.52 -32.03
C LYS A 47 40.32 12.97 -31.12
N GLY A 48 40.03 13.28 -29.85
CA GLY A 48 40.95 13.98 -28.94
C GLY A 48 41.85 13.09 -28.08
N PHE A 49 42.72 13.71 -27.28
CA PHE A 49 43.60 13.04 -26.31
C PHE A 49 42.98 12.87 -24.91
N GLU A 50 41.83 13.49 -24.67
CA GLU A 50 41.21 13.58 -23.34
C GLU A 50 40.81 12.21 -22.77
N VAL A 51 40.48 11.26 -23.65
CA VAL A 51 40.16 9.88 -23.27
C VAL A 51 41.33 8.95 -23.58
N PRO A 52 41.84 8.19 -22.59
CA PRO A 52 42.88 7.19 -22.82
C PRO A 52 42.49 6.20 -23.92
N ILE A 53 43.45 5.81 -24.77
CA ILE A 53 43.18 4.96 -25.94
C ILE A 53 42.51 3.63 -25.57
N ALA A 54 42.88 3.01 -24.45
CA ALA A 54 42.22 1.79 -23.96
C ALA A 54 40.75 2.00 -23.61
N LYS A 55 40.35 3.20 -23.16
CA LYS A 55 38.94 3.52 -22.93
C LYS A 55 38.21 3.77 -24.25
N LYS A 56 38.88 4.35 -25.25
CA LYS A 56 38.29 4.55 -26.59
C LYS A 56 37.99 3.22 -27.26
N GLU A 57 38.94 2.28 -27.23
CA GLU A 57 38.76 0.92 -27.72
C GLU A 57 37.55 0.27 -27.06
N PHE A 58 37.51 0.31 -25.72
CA PHE A 58 36.42 -0.27 -24.96
C PHE A 58 35.05 0.35 -25.28
N TRP A 59 35.00 1.67 -25.53
CA TRP A 59 33.76 2.36 -25.94
C TRP A 59 33.38 2.12 -27.40
N LEU A 60 34.33 1.83 -28.28
CA LEU A 60 34.02 1.45 -29.65
C LEU A 60 33.41 0.04 -29.72
N GLN A 61 33.80 -0.88 -28.82
CA GLN A 61 33.28 -2.24 -28.83
C GLN A 61 31.74 -2.30 -28.73
N SER A 62 31.08 -1.39 -27.99
CA SER A 62 29.60 -1.35 -27.91
C SER A 62 28.94 -1.02 -29.25
N PHE A 63 29.64 -0.37 -30.19
CA PHE A 63 29.12 -0.11 -31.53
C PHE A 63 29.24 -1.31 -32.47
N LEU A 64 30.07 -2.31 -32.17
CA LEU A 64 30.09 -3.56 -32.94
C LEU A 64 28.75 -4.29 -32.86
N GLU A 65 28.11 -4.26 -31.69
CA GLU A 65 26.80 -4.87 -31.46
C GLU A 65 25.66 -4.09 -32.16
N LEU A 66 25.86 -2.80 -32.44
CA LEU A 66 24.91 -1.94 -33.15
C LEU A 66 25.12 -1.94 -34.67
N ALA A 67 26.34 -2.17 -35.15
CA ALA A 67 26.68 -2.04 -36.56
C ALA A 67 25.76 -2.85 -37.52
N PRO A 68 25.28 -4.06 -37.17
CA PRO A 68 24.33 -4.81 -38.00
C PRO A 68 22.96 -4.16 -38.18
N PHE A 69 22.65 -3.05 -37.50
CA PHE A 69 21.37 -2.35 -37.54
C PHE A 69 21.55 -0.92 -38.10
N PRO A 70 21.62 -0.73 -39.43
CA PRO A 70 22.00 0.55 -40.02
C PRO A 70 21.07 1.72 -39.72
N GLU A 71 19.77 1.44 -39.63
CA GLU A 71 18.72 2.45 -39.44
C GLU A 71 18.82 3.15 -38.08
N VAL A 72 19.18 2.40 -37.03
CA VAL A 72 19.23 2.89 -35.64
C VAL A 72 20.65 3.20 -35.17
N SER A 73 21.66 2.47 -35.63
CA SER A 73 23.04 2.61 -35.12
C SER A 73 23.65 3.99 -35.37
N THR A 74 23.32 4.62 -36.50
CA THR A 74 23.77 5.97 -36.84
C THR A 74 23.08 7.02 -35.98
N GLN A 75 21.80 6.78 -35.64
CA GLN A 75 21.05 7.63 -34.71
C GLN A 75 21.61 7.54 -33.29
N VAL A 76 21.90 6.32 -32.80
CA VAL A 76 22.58 6.11 -31.50
C VAL A 76 23.92 6.86 -31.46
N ALA A 77 24.73 6.78 -32.53
CA ALA A 77 26.01 7.49 -32.61
C ALA A 77 25.86 9.03 -32.61
N SER A 78 24.66 9.55 -32.90
CA SER A 78 24.37 10.98 -32.94
C SER A 78 23.78 11.54 -31.64
N LEU A 79 23.43 10.69 -30.67
CA LEU A 79 22.91 11.13 -29.37
C LEU A 79 23.92 12.06 -28.66
N PRO A 80 23.50 13.19 -28.07
CA PRO A 80 24.45 14.18 -27.54
C PRO A 80 25.39 13.59 -26.49
N TRP A 81 24.87 12.80 -25.56
CA TRP A 81 25.64 12.15 -24.52
C TRP A 81 26.60 11.05 -25.04
N VAL A 82 26.35 10.49 -26.23
CA VAL A 82 27.28 9.58 -26.93
C VAL A 82 28.41 10.37 -27.61
N VAL A 83 28.07 11.50 -28.23
CA VAL A 83 29.04 12.39 -28.91
C VAL A 83 30.02 13.03 -27.92
N GLU A 84 29.52 13.44 -26.75
CA GLU A 84 30.32 14.06 -25.70
C GLU A 84 31.22 13.06 -24.96
N GLY A 85 30.76 11.81 -24.82
CA GLY A 85 31.52 10.71 -24.22
C GLY A 85 30.85 10.11 -22.99
N HIS A 86 31.35 8.95 -22.58
CA HIS A 86 30.63 8.09 -21.64
C HIS A 86 31.02 8.33 -20.17
N THR A 87 29.99 8.50 -19.34
CA THR A 87 30.00 8.11 -17.92
C THR A 87 29.78 6.59 -17.80
N SER A 88 29.73 6.06 -16.57
CA SER A 88 29.39 4.63 -16.42
C SER A 88 27.97 4.33 -16.93
N ASP A 89 27.03 5.22 -16.63
CA ASP A 89 25.60 5.04 -16.90
C ASP A 89 25.30 5.19 -18.39
N ARG A 90 25.83 6.24 -19.04
CA ARG A 90 25.77 6.42 -20.52
C ARG A 90 26.23 5.18 -21.28
N ARG A 91 27.27 4.51 -20.80
CA ARG A 91 27.78 3.29 -21.43
C ARG A 91 26.84 2.10 -21.21
N VAL A 92 26.29 1.95 -20.01
CA VAL A 92 25.29 0.90 -19.72
C VAL A 92 24.08 1.10 -20.63
N ALA A 93 23.56 2.33 -20.72
CA ALA A 93 22.48 2.67 -21.64
C ALA A 93 22.82 2.33 -23.08
N GLN A 94 23.96 2.79 -23.63
CA GLN A 94 24.35 2.50 -25.01
C GLN A 94 24.43 1.00 -25.31
N ARG A 95 25.00 0.20 -24.39
CA ARG A 95 25.06 -1.25 -24.55
C ARG A 95 23.66 -1.85 -24.56
N ASN A 96 22.76 -1.40 -23.69
CA ASN A 96 21.39 -1.89 -23.65
C ASN A 96 20.59 -1.44 -24.88
N LEU A 97 20.86 -0.27 -25.47
CA LEU A 97 20.29 0.08 -26.79
C LEU A 97 20.69 -0.94 -27.87
N ALA A 98 21.91 -1.48 -27.82
CA ALA A 98 22.32 -2.56 -28.73
C ALA A 98 21.52 -3.86 -28.52
N LEU A 99 21.26 -4.21 -27.25
CA LEU A 99 20.43 -5.37 -26.92
C LEU A 99 18.97 -5.17 -27.36
N ILE A 100 18.43 -3.96 -27.19
CA ILE A 100 17.10 -3.59 -27.69
C ILE A 100 17.08 -3.68 -29.22
N ALA A 101 18.11 -3.21 -29.93
CA ALA A 101 18.20 -3.31 -31.39
C ALA A 101 18.13 -4.76 -31.89
N GLN A 102 18.81 -5.68 -31.17
CA GLN A 102 18.85 -7.10 -31.49
C GLN A 102 17.50 -7.79 -31.28
N ASP A 103 16.74 -7.37 -30.28
CA ASP A 103 15.44 -7.94 -29.94
C ASP A 103 14.30 -7.33 -30.77
N ASP A 104 14.22 -5.99 -30.84
CA ASP A 104 13.16 -5.24 -31.51
C ASP A 104 13.69 -3.89 -32.03
N SER A 105 14.28 -3.92 -33.24
CA SER A 105 14.85 -2.72 -33.87
C SER A 105 13.81 -1.64 -34.18
N ALA A 106 12.54 -2.02 -34.42
CA ALA A 106 11.46 -1.08 -34.68
C ALA A 106 11.08 -0.32 -33.40
N PHE A 107 11.03 -1.01 -32.26
CA PHE A 107 10.87 -0.34 -30.98
C PHE A 107 12.06 0.60 -30.67
N LEU A 108 13.30 0.19 -30.95
CA LEU A 108 14.46 1.07 -30.75
C LEU A 108 14.36 2.35 -31.60
N GLU A 109 13.90 2.26 -32.85
CA GLU A 109 13.66 3.45 -33.68
C GLU A 109 12.66 4.41 -33.03
N GLY A 110 11.57 3.88 -32.46
CA GLY A 110 10.62 4.68 -31.68
C GLY A 110 11.25 5.30 -30.44
N LEU A 111 11.97 4.50 -29.65
CA LEU A 111 12.65 4.93 -28.42
C LEU A 111 13.68 6.06 -28.69
N LEU A 112 14.39 6.00 -29.82
CA LEU A 112 15.35 7.03 -30.23
C LEU A 112 14.70 8.36 -30.62
N ASN A 113 13.37 8.44 -30.72
CA ASN A 113 12.64 9.69 -30.94
C ASN A 113 12.10 10.31 -29.63
N VAL A 114 12.30 9.65 -28.49
CA VAL A 114 11.83 10.13 -27.18
C VAL A 114 12.74 11.23 -26.63
N SER A 115 12.19 12.28 -26.01
CA SER A 115 12.96 13.47 -25.59
C SER A 115 14.05 13.18 -24.57
N TRP A 116 13.72 12.46 -23.50
CA TRP A 116 14.65 12.15 -22.40
C TRP A 116 15.84 11.26 -22.81
N LEU A 117 15.78 10.60 -23.98
CA LEU A 117 16.92 9.88 -24.53
C LEU A 117 17.82 10.76 -25.41
N ASN A 118 17.27 11.87 -25.93
CA ASN A 118 17.89 12.74 -26.93
C ASN A 118 18.60 13.97 -26.37
N ASP A 119 18.57 14.18 -25.05
CA ASP A 119 19.27 15.27 -24.37
C ASP A 119 20.54 14.75 -23.66
N ASP A 120 20.55 14.69 -22.33
CA ASP A 120 21.58 14.00 -21.54
C ASP A 120 20.92 12.92 -20.69
N ILE A 121 21.59 11.79 -20.54
CA ILE A 121 21.03 10.65 -19.82
C ILE A 121 21.47 10.64 -18.35
N SER A 122 20.49 10.70 -17.46
CA SER A 122 20.60 10.50 -16.03
C SER A 122 20.83 9.03 -15.65
N SER A 123 21.12 8.78 -14.37
CA SER A 123 21.25 7.41 -13.86
C SER A 123 19.92 6.65 -13.92
N ASP A 124 18.78 7.32 -13.70
CA ASP A 124 17.45 6.71 -13.69
C ASP A 124 16.97 6.36 -15.11
N GLU A 125 17.26 7.19 -16.11
CA GLU A 125 16.98 6.88 -17.52
C GLU A 125 17.89 5.77 -18.04
N ALA A 126 19.17 5.76 -17.63
CA ALA A 126 20.07 4.67 -18.00
C ALA A 126 19.63 3.33 -17.41
N LEU A 127 19.08 3.34 -16.19
CA LEU A 127 18.44 2.17 -15.59
C LEU A 127 17.17 1.78 -16.36
N ALA A 128 16.29 2.72 -16.70
CA ALA A 128 15.10 2.43 -17.49
C ALA A 128 15.44 1.77 -18.83
N VAL A 129 16.45 2.28 -19.56
CA VAL A 129 16.94 1.66 -20.81
C VAL A 129 17.44 0.24 -20.59
N GLN A 130 18.11 -0.02 -19.46
CA GLN A 130 18.52 -1.37 -19.09
C GLN A 130 17.32 -2.29 -18.84
N GLU A 131 16.35 -1.85 -18.07
CA GLU A 131 15.20 -2.67 -17.66
C GLU A 131 14.22 -2.92 -18.81
N ILE A 132 14.10 -1.99 -19.76
CA ILE A 132 13.34 -2.18 -21.01
C ILE A 132 13.79 -3.42 -21.79
N VAL A 133 15.05 -3.83 -21.69
CA VAL A 133 15.57 -5.04 -22.36
C VAL A 133 14.77 -6.29 -21.95
N ALA A 134 14.32 -6.37 -20.69
CA ALA A 134 13.59 -7.52 -20.16
C ALA A 134 12.11 -7.57 -20.59
N LEU A 135 11.58 -6.48 -21.14
CA LEU A 135 10.17 -6.39 -21.55
C LEU A 135 9.95 -7.11 -22.89
N ASN A 136 8.78 -7.74 -23.04
CA ASN A 136 8.38 -8.30 -24.33
C ASN A 136 7.99 -7.21 -25.34
N SER A 137 7.84 -7.56 -26.62
CA SER A 137 7.46 -6.59 -27.65
C SER A 137 6.10 -5.94 -27.44
N ALA A 138 5.16 -6.59 -26.74
CA ALA A 138 3.85 -6.00 -26.46
C ALA A 138 3.97 -4.85 -25.45
N ALA A 139 4.64 -5.08 -24.33
CA ALA A 139 4.89 -4.07 -23.30
C ALA A 139 5.76 -2.92 -23.83
N LYS A 140 6.79 -3.23 -24.64
CA LYS A 140 7.61 -2.23 -25.33
C LYS A 140 6.76 -1.30 -26.20
N ARG A 141 5.82 -1.83 -26.99
CA ARG A 141 4.91 -1.00 -27.78
C ARG A 141 3.99 -0.17 -26.90
N SER A 142 3.42 -0.76 -25.85
CA SER A 142 2.58 -0.03 -24.89
C SER A 142 3.32 1.16 -24.29
N LEU A 143 4.60 1.03 -23.94
CA LEU A 143 5.40 2.18 -23.46
C LEU A 143 5.44 3.33 -24.48
N LEU A 144 5.65 3.04 -25.77
CA LEU A 144 5.69 4.08 -26.81
C LEU A 144 4.32 4.75 -27.08
N ASP A 145 3.22 4.16 -26.60
CA ASP A 145 1.88 4.74 -26.71
C ASP A 145 1.52 5.64 -25.52
N LEU A 146 2.32 5.64 -24.44
CA LEU A 146 2.04 6.35 -23.20
C LEU A 146 2.65 7.76 -23.19
N PRO A 147 1.85 8.83 -23.01
CA PRO A 147 2.34 10.20 -23.07
C PRO A 147 3.47 10.51 -22.09
N TRP A 148 3.40 10.00 -20.86
CA TRP A 148 4.41 10.18 -19.81
C TRP A 148 5.73 9.45 -20.09
N PHE A 149 5.70 8.42 -20.95
CA PHE A 149 6.96 7.77 -21.35
C PHE A 149 7.66 8.57 -22.45
N LEU A 150 6.91 9.38 -23.20
CA LEU A 150 7.41 10.14 -24.35
C LEU A 150 7.96 11.53 -23.99
N ASP A 151 7.70 12.04 -22.79
CA ASP A 151 8.16 13.36 -22.34
C ASP A 151 9.47 13.29 -21.55
N GLU A 152 9.45 13.55 -20.24
CA GLU A 152 10.61 13.55 -19.34
C GLU A 152 10.41 12.44 -18.31
N LEU A 153 11.40 11.54 -18.16
CA LEU A 153 11.23 10.38 -17.29
C LEU A 153 11.46 10.75 -15.82
N THR A 154 10.40 10.66 -15.02
CA THR A 154 10.47 10.85 -13.57
C THR A 154 11.05 9.62 -12.86
N VAL A 155 11.40 9.78 -11.58
CA VAL A 155 11.89 8.68 -10.73
C VAL A 155 10.81 7.59 -10.59
N GLN A 156 9.55 7.98 -10.44
CA GLN A 156 8.41 7.05 -10.32
C GLN A 156 8.24 6.22 -11.59
N GLU A 157 8.33 6.84 -12.77
CA GLU A 157 8.19 6.16 -14.06
C GLU A 157 9.36 5.22 -14.35
N SER A 158 10.60 5.64 -14.06
CA SER A 158 11.76 4.75 -14.15
C SER A 158 11.66 3.56 -13.19
N THR A 159 11.17 3.82 -11.97
CA THR A 159 10.97 2.75 -10.98
C THR A 159 9.87 1.80 -11.43
N LEU A 160 8.77 2.30 -12.00
CA LEU A 160 7.73 1.47 -12.59
C LEU A 160 8.29 0.56 -13.69
N ILE A 161 9.10 1.09 -14.62
CA ILE A 161 9.75 0.28 -15.67
C ILE A 161 10.58 -0.86 -15.03
N SER A 162 11.29 -0.57 -13.95
CA SER A 162 12.04 -1.58 -13.19
C SER A 162 11.13 -2.64 -12.55
N ARG A 163 9.95 -2.25 -12.06
CA ARG A 163 8.93 -3.21 -11.56
C ARG A 163 8.39 -4.08 -12.69
N LEU A 164 8.09 -3.49 -13.85
CA LEU A 164 7.59 -4.20 -15.02
C LEU A 164 8.64 -5.20 -15.54
N ALA A 165 9.92 -4.85 -15.54
CA ALA A 165 11.01 -5.76 -15.89
C ALA A 165 11.10 -6.95 -14.90
N THR A 166 10.95 -6.68 -13.60
CA THR A 166 10.89 -7.73 -12.57
C THR A 166 9.71 -8.68 -12.82
N ILE A 167 8.54 -8.13 -13.11
CA ILE A 167 7.33 -8.90 -13.42
C ILE A 167 7.52 -9.71 -14.69
N SER A 168 8.14 -9.15 -15.73
CA SER A 168 8.39 -9.83 -17.01
C SER A 168 9.13 -11.17 -16.84
N GLY A 169 10.02 -11.27 -15.84
CA GLY A 169 10.72 -12.51 -15.50
C GLY A 169 9.83 -13.62 -14.93
N ALA A 170 8.69 -13.26 -14.32
CA ALA A 170 7.70 -14.19 -13.80
C ALA A 170 6.52 -14.40 -14.76
N ASP A 171 6.08 -13.33 -15.42
CA ASP A 171 4.99 -13.28 -16.39
C ASP A 171 5.30 -12.31 -17.53
N ALA A 172 5.47 -12.83 -18.75
CA ALA A 172 5.78 -11.98 -19.91
C ALA A 172 4.60 -11.10 -20.33
N ASP A 173 3.35 -11.49 -20.08
CA ASP A 173 2.16 -10.79 -20.58
C ASP A 173 1.66 -9.71 -19.60
N LEU A 174 1.92 -9.91 -18.30
CA LEU A 174 1.47 -9.01 -17.25
C LEU A 174 2.00 -7.57 -17.41
N PRO A 175 3.24 -7.29 -17.82
CA PRO A 175 3.70 -5.91 -18.03
C PRO A 175 2.84 -5.14 -19.03
N SER A 176 2.45 -5.77 -20.14
CA SER A 176 1.58 -5.13 -21.14
C SER A 176 0.14 -4.95 -20.64
N THR A 177 -0.32 -5.86 -19.77
CA THR A 177 -1.63 -5.74 -19.11
C THR A 177 -1.62 -4.57 -18.13
N SER A 178 -0.57 -4.45 -17.31
CA SER A 178 -0.39 -3.37 -16.34
C SER A 178 -0.32 -1.99 -17.01
N LEU A 179 0.41 -1.86 -18.11
CA LEU A 179 0.49 -0.62 -18.90
C LEU A 179 -0.83 -0.28 -19.64
N GLY A 180 -1.77 -1.22 -19.72
CA GLY A 180 -3.09 -1.03 -20.30
C GLY A 180 -4.15 -0.54 -19.31
N LEU A 181 -3.80 -0.37 -18.04
CA LEU A 181 -4.71 0.11 -17.00
C LEU A 181 -4.95 1.61 -17.16
N GLU A 182 -6.18 2.06 -16.96
CA GLU A 182 -6.57 3.46 -17.19
C GLU A 182 -5.72 4.45 -16.37
N TRP A 183 -5.45 4.11 -15.12
CA TRP A 183 -4.65 4.91 -14.18
C TRP A 183 -3.14 4.87 -14.45
N THR A 184 -2.67 4.06 -15.38
CA THR A 184 -1.28 4.14 -15.86
C THR A 184 -1.13 5.05 -17.07
N ALA A 185 -2.21 5.67 -17.56
CA ALA A 185 -2.19 6.44 -18.81
C ALA A 185 -1.85 7.93 -18.65
N ASP A 186 -2.11 8.54 -17.49
CA ASP A 186 -2.03 9.98 -17.24
C ASP A 186 -0.83 10.43 -16.39
N GLY A 187 0.12 9.52 -16.15
CA GLY A 187 1.33 9.72 -15.35
C GLY A 187 1.41 8.67 -14.23
N ILE A 188 2.58 8.53 -13.59
CA ILE A 188 2.78 7.50 -12.54
C ILE A 188 3.00 8.16 -11.18
N SER A 189 2.07 7.91 -10.25
CA SER A 189 2.21 8.29 -8.84
C SER A 189 3.00 7.25 -8.03
N GLU A 190 3.33 7.59 -6.78
CA GLU A 190 3.94 6.65 -5.83
C GLU A 190 3.02 5.45 -5.54
N ASP A 191 1.71 5.69 -5.50
CA ASP A 191 0.69 4.65 -5.25
C ASP A 191 0.58 3.70 -6.45
N ASP A 192 0.66 4.21 -7.68
CA ASP A 192 0.68 3.40 -8.91
C ASP A 192 1.93 2.51 -8.98
N GLU A 193 3.11 3.08 -8.71
CA GLU A 193 4.37 2.32 -8.65
C GLU A 193 4.30 1.22 -7.59
N LEU A 194 3.79 1.55 -6.39
CA LEU A 194 3.66 0.61 -5.29
C LEU A 194 2.68 -0.52 -5.63
N ALA A 195 1.55 -0.22 -6.27
CA ALA A 195 0.56 -1.20 -6.67
C ALA A 195 1.15 -2.24 -7.64
N ILE A 196 1.85 -1.78 -8.69
CA ILE A 196 2.55 -2.67 -9.62
C ILE A 196 3.70 -3.42 -8.93
N GLY A 197 4.43 -2.76 -8.04
CA GLY A 197 5.45 -3.40 -7.21
C GLY A 197 4.91 -4.53 -6.35
N LEU A 198 3.70 -4.40 -5.80
CA LEU A 198 3.04 -5.45 -5.02
C LEU A 198 2.55 -6.61 -5.88
N LEU A 199 2.05 -6.34 -7.10
CA LEU A 199 1.75 -7.41 -8.07
C LEU A 199 2.98 -8.27 -8.39
N ALA A 200 4.15 -7.65 -8.48
CA ALA A 200 5.42 -8.35 -8.72
C ALA A 200 5.82 -9.33 -7.61
N LEU A 201 5.22 -9.24 -6.42
CA LEU A 201 5.49 -10.14 -5.30
C LEU A 201 4.59 -11.38 -5.30
N LEU A 202 3.61 -11.45 -6.19
CA LEU A 202 2.64 -12.55 -6.28
C LEU A 202 3.06 -13.58 -7.33
N ASP A 203 2.49 -14.79 -7.28
CA ASP A 203 2.61 -15.75 -8.37
C ASP A 203 1.79 -15.31 -9.60
N GLN A 204 2.20 -15.80 -10.78
CA GLN A 204 1.60 -15.48 -12.08
C GLN A 204 0.06 -15.51 -12.05
N PRO A 205 -0.58 -16.59 -11.58
CA PRO A 205 -2.03 -16.67 -11.65
C PRO A 205 -2.72 -15.72 -10.65
N THR A 206 -2.08 -15.35 -9.53
CA THR A 206 -2.65 -14.37 -8.60
C THR A 206 -2.52 -12.98 -9.15
N ALA A 207 -1.32 -12.62 -9.63
CA ALA A 207 -1.07 -11.31 -10.22
C ALA A 207 -1.99 -11.06 -11.44
N GLY A 208 -2.17 -12.07 -12.31
CA GLY A 208 -3.10 -12.01 -13.44
C GLY A 208 -4.58 -11.94 -13.05
N THR A 209 -4.97 -12.54 -11.91
CA THR A 209 -6.34 -12.38 -11.40
C THR A 209 -6.56 -10.96 -10.91
N VAL A 210 -5.64 -10.44 -10.09
CA VAL A 210 -5.74 -9.08 -9.55
C VAL A 210 -5.70 -8.02 -10.65
N SER A 211 -4.85 -8.18 -11.67
CA SER A 211 -4.78 -7.22 -12.79
C SER A 211 -6.05 -7.15 -13.64
N THR A 212 -7.04 -8.01 -13.37
CA THR A 212 -8.33 -8.04 -14.04
C THR A 212 -9.52 -7.91 -13.09
N THR A 213 -9.30 -7.72 -11.79
CA THR A 213 -10.41 -7.52 -10.84
C THR A 213 -11.04 -6.13 -11.04
N PRO A 214 -12.38 -6.01 -10.91
CA PRO A 214 -13.07 -4.75 -11.14
C PRO A 214 -12.58 -3.59 -10.28
N TRP A 215 -12.25 -3.83 -9.01
CA TRP A 215 -11.73 -2.78 -8.13
C TRP A 215 -10.36 -2.28 -8.64
N PHE A 216 -9.41 -3.18 -8.90
CA PHE A 216 -8.05 -2.80 -9.29
C PHE A 216 -7.95 -2.05 -10.63
N ILE A 217 -8.87 -2.30 -11.55
CA ILE A 217 -8.90 -1.63 -12.86
C ILE A 217 -9.74 -0.33 -12.84
N ALA A 218 -10.51 -0.08 -11.79
CA ALA A 218 -11.48 1.01 -11.73
C ALA A 218 -10.85 2.31 -11.25
N GLY A 219 -10.24 3.05 -12.16
CA GLY A 219 -9.68 4.38 -11.86
C GLY A 219 -8.42 4.34 -11.00
N PRO A 220 -7.93 5.49 -10.53
CA PRO A 220 -6.69 5.59 -9.77
C PRO A 220 -6.67 4.68 -8.56
N VAL A 221 -5.52 4.06 -8.29
CA VAL A 221 -5.40 3.09 -7.19
C VAL A 221 -5.67 3.77 -5.86
N GLU A 222 -6.60 3.23 -5.09
CA GLU A 222 -6.96 3.75 -3.78
C GLU A 222 -6.15 3.09 -2.65
N THR A 223 -6.05 3.78 -1.51
CA THR A 223 -5.30 3.27 -0.33
C THR A 223 -5.78 1.88 0.11
N GLN A 224 -7.07 1.57 0.00
CA GLN A 224 -7.59 0.26 0.42
C GLN A 224 -7.22 -0.86 -0.54
N GLU A 225 -7.12 -0.57 -1.84
CA GLU A 225 -6.63 -1.51 -2.84
C GLU A 225 -5.17 -1.85 -2.59
N ILE A 226 -4.35 -0.84 -2.27
CA ILE A 226 -2.95 -1.04 -1.84
C ILE A 226 -2.88 -1.87 -0.57
N ASN A 227 -3.75 -1.63 0.42
CA ASN A 227 -3.77 -2.40 1.65
C ASN A 227 -4.17 -3.86 1.40
N LEU A 228 -5.12 -4.12 0.50
CA LEU A 228 -5.52 -5.47 0.10
C LEU A 228 -4.40 -6.17 -0.64
N LEU A 229 -3.71 -5.48 -1.56
CA LEU A 229 -2.49 -5.96 -2.24
C LEU A 229 -1.38 -6.32 -1.23
N LYS A 230 -1.15 -5.47 -0.23
CA LYS A 230 -0.20 -5.75 0.86
C LYS A 230 -0.63 -6.97 1.68
N ALA A 231 -1.92 -7.15 1.93
CA ALA A 231 -2.42 -8.31 2.67
C ALA A 231 -2.24 -9.60 1.88
N ILE A 232 -2.63 -9.64 0.60
CA ILE A 232 -2.48 -10.84 -0.24
C ILE A 232 -1.00 -11.16 -0.50
N ALA A 233 -0.13 -10.17 -0.71
CA ALA A 233 1.32 -10.41 -0.83
C ALA A 233 1.93 -10.96 0.46
N ARG A 234 1.50 -10.44 1.64
CA ARG A 234 1.91 -10.97 2.95
C ARG A 234 1.36 -12.38 3.23
N LEU A 235 0.21 -12.73 2.67
CA LEU A 235 -0.34 -14.08 2.72
C LEU A 235 0.44 -15.01 1.79
N PHE A 236 0.69 -14.61 0.54
CA PHE A 236 1.47 -15.37 -0.43
C PHE A 236 2.87 -15.72 0.10
N ALA A 237 3.58 -14.75 0.67
CA ALA A 237 4.89 -14.98 1.29
C ALA A 237 4.85 -15.96 2.48
N HIS A 238 3.69 -16.15 3.10
CA HIS A 238 3.50 -17.06 4.22
C HIS A 238 2.98 -18.45 3.79
N SER A 239 1.97 -18.48 2.93
CA SER A 239 1.37 -19.66 2.32
C SER A 239 0.87 -19.32 0.90
N PRO A 240 1.63 -19.69 -0.14
CA PRO A 240 1.22 -19.52 -1.53
C PRO A 240 -0.12 -20.20 -1.84
N GLU A 241 -0.35 -21.39 -1.28
CA GLU A 241 -1.56 -22.17 -1.53
C GLU A 241 -2.82 -21.43 -1.02
N LEU A 242 -2.73 -20.78 0.15
CA LEU A 242 -3.84 -19.99 0.66
C LEU A 242 -4.07 -18.71 -0.13
N SER A 243 -3.01 -18.06 -0.61
CA SER A 243 -3.14 -16.91 -1.51
C SER A 243 -3.90 -17.27 -2.79
N VAL A 244 -3.59 -18.44 -3.37
CA VAL A 244 -4.30 -18.97 -4.55
C VAL A 244 -5.76 -19.25 -4.26
N MET A 245 -6.11 -19.70 -3.04
CA MET A 245 -7.51 -19.90 -2.66
C MET A 245 -8.23 -18.56 -2.46
N VAL A 246 -7.62 -17.63 -1.73
CA VAL A 246 -8.23 -16.34 -1.36
C VAL A 246 -8.56 -15.50 -2.59
N ARG A 247 -7.70 -15.47 -3.61
CA ARG A 247 -7.98 -14.66 -4.81
C ARG A 247 -9.22 -15.12 -5.59
N GLU A 248 -9.66 -16.36 -5.40
CA GLU A 248 -10.83 -16.92 -6.07
C GLU A 248 -12.10 -16.69 -5.26
N MET A 249 -11.99 -16.19 -4.02
CA MET A 249 -13.15 -15.93 -3.15
C MET A 249 -13.89 -14.66 -3.57
N ASP A 250 -15.21 -14.65 -3.37
CA ASP A 250 -16.08 -13.59 -3.86
C ASP A 250 -15.77 -12.24 -3.22
N PHE A 251 -15.47 -12.20 -1.91
CA PHE A 251 -15.10 -10.96 -1.20
C PHE A 251 -13.89 -10.28 -1.86
N PHE A 252 -12.84 -11.05 -2.16
CA PHE A 252 -11.62 -10.53 -2.76
C PHE A 252 -11.83 -10.05 -4.20
N ARG A 253 -12.73 -10.70 -4.96
CA ARG A 253 -12.98 -10.37 -6.36
C ARG A 253 -13.97 -9.22 -6.55
N GLY A 254 -14.88 -9.05 -5.59
CA GLY A 254 -15.98 -8.08 -5.66
C GLY A 254 -15.51 -6.65 -5.42
N SER A 255 -14.70 -6.45 -4.37
CA SER A 255 -14.34 -5.13 -3.87
C SER A 255 -13.00 -5.15 -3.12
N ALA A 256 -12.52 -3.95 -2.77
CA ALA A 256 -11.36 -3.76 -1.92
C ALA A 256 -11.75 -2.93 -0.69
N GLU A 257 -12.59 -3.52 0.15
CA GLU A 257 -13.09 -2.90 1.37
C GLU A 257 -12.16 -3.16 2.55
N ARG A 258 -12.41 -2.43 3.65
CA ARG A 258 -11.58 -2.53 4.86
C ARG A 258 -11.65 -3.93 5.50
N HIS A 259 -12.83 -4.55 5.49
CA HIS A 259 -13.00 -5.89 6.00
C HIS A 259 -12.32 -6.94 5.11
N ASP A 260 -12.20 -6.72 3.80
CA ASP A 260 -11.48 -7.64 2.90
C ASP A 260 -10.01 -7.77 3.31
N VAL A 261 -9.36 -6.64 3.57
CA VAL A 261 -7.98 -6.60 4.10
C VAL A 261 -7.88 -7.40 5.40
N SER A 262 -8.84 -7.15 6.29
CA SER A 262 -8.89 -7.79 7.62
C SER A 262 -9.19 -9.29 7.52
N ALA A 263 -9.99 -9.72 6.55
CA ALA A 263 -10.33 -11.11 6.28
C ALA A 263 -9.11 -11.89 5.75
N VAL A 264 -8.33 -11.30 4.84
CA VAL A 264 -7.07 -11.89 4.36
C VAL A 264 -6.08 -12.06 5.53
N ASP A 265 -5.92 -11.03 6.36
CA ASP A 265 -5.06 -11.10 7.55
C ASP A 265 -5.61 -12.10 8.59
N ALA A 266 -6.93 -12.22 8.75
CA ALA A 266 -7.57 -13.21 9.62
C ALA A 266 -7.30 -14.64 9.17
N ILE A 267 -7.43 -14.93 7.87
CA ILE A 267 -7.08 -16.24 7.28
C ILE A 267 -5.62 -16.57 7.57
N LYS A 268 -4.72 -15.61 7.37
CA LYS A 268 -3.29 -15.76 7.67
C LYS A 268 -3.06 -16.09 9.15
N THR A 269 -3.71 -15.37 10.06
CA THR A 269 -3.55 -15.57 11.51
C THR A 269 -4.11 -16.92 11.95
N LEU A 270 -5.33 -17.27 11.55
CA LEU A 270 -5.97 -18.53 11.94
C LEU A 270 -5.23 -19.75 11.39
N ASN A 271 -4.61 -19.64 10.21
CA ASN A 271 -3.82 -20.73 9.63
C ASN A 271 -2.59 -21.13 10.48
N GLN A 272 -2.16 -20.28 11.41
CA GLN A 272 -1.03 -20.58 12.29
C GLN A 272 -1.39 -21.54 13.43
N ASP A 273 -2.67 -21.64 13.79
CA ASP A 273 -3.17 -22.62 14.76
C ASP A 273 -3.87 -23.78 14.03
N THR A 274 -3.33 -24.99 14.20
CA THR A 274 -3.84 -26.17 13.49
C THR A 274 -5.26 -26.57 13.90
N GLU A 275 -5.70 -26.28 15.13
CA GLU A 275 -7.03 -26.65 15.62
C GLU A 275 -8.07 -25.67 15.09
N ASP A 276 -7.82 -24.37 15.22
CA ASP A 276 -8.70 -23.32 14.71
C ASP A 276 -8.80 -23.39 13.18
N TRP A 277 -7.66 -23.52 12.49
CA TRP A 277 -7.66 -23.69 11.04
C TRP A 277 -8.46 -24.92 10.59
N ALA A 278 -8.33 -26.04 11.30
CA ALA A 278 -9.07 -27.26 10.99
C ALA A 278 -10.57 -27.14 11.27
N LEU A 279 -10.99 -26.23 12.15
CA LEU A 279 -12.40 -25.94 12.40
C LEU A 279 -12.97 -25.07 11.28
N LEU A 280 -12.29 -23.98 10.92
CA LEU A 280 -12.70 -23.06 9.86
C LEU A 280 -12.72 -23.73 8.48
N SER A 281 -11.63 -24.37 8.08
CA SER A 281 -11.47 -24.94 6.72
C SER A 281 -12.42 -26.10 6.40
N LYS A 282 -13.10 -26.67 7.41
CA LYS A 282 -14.10 -27.72 7.21
C LYS A 282 -15.49 -27.19 6.86
N GLN A 283 -15.77 -25.92 7.17
CA GLN A 283 -17.09 -25.34 6.96
C GLN A 283 -17.44 -25.26 5.48
N SER A 284 -18.73 -25.36 5.16
CA SER A 284 -19.21 -25.29 3.78
C SER A 284 -18.95 -23.92 3.17
N TRP A 285 -19.26 -22.85 3.90
CA TRP A 285 -19.05 -21.48 3.43
C TRP A 285 -17.58 -21.17 3.12
N TYR A 286 -16.64 -21.72 3.88
CA TYR A 286 -15.21 -21.62 3.53
C TYR A 286 -14.86 -22.35 2.22
N LYS A 287 -15.45 -23.52 1.97
CA LYS A 287 -15.17 -24.36 0.79
C LYS A 287 -15.86 -23.87 -0.48
N ASP A 288 -17.06 -23.33 -0.34
CA ASP A 288 -17.91 -22.88 -1.43
C ASP A 288 -17.47 -21.49 -1.94
N GLY A 289 -16.56 -20.82 -1.22
CA GLY A 289 -16.09 -19.47 -1.49
C GLY A 289 -16.68 -18.51 -0.45
N ILE A 290 -15.82 -17.72 0.18
CA ILE A 290 -16.23 -16.77 1.22
C ILE A 290 -16.86 -15.55 0.54
N SER A 291 -18.10 -15.26 0.91
CA SER A 291 -18.82 -14.05 0.49
C SER A 291 -18.33 -12.81 1.25
N ASP A 292 -18.68 -11.64 0.73
CA ASP A 292 -18.43 -10.34 1.35
C ASP A 292 -18.98 -10.25 2.80
N ASP A 293 -20.24 -10.66 3.00
CA ASP A 293 -20.86 -10.73 4.32
C ASP A 293 -20.14 -11.70 5.28
N GLU A 294 -19.55 -12.78 4.78
CA GLU A 294 -18.76 -13.73 5.58
C GLU A 294 -17.35 -13.19 5.86
N ALA A 295 -16.79 -12.32 5.00
CA ALA A 295 -15.52 -11.66 5.22
C ALA A 295 -15.58 -10.65 6.40
N VAL A 296 -16.73 -9.99 6.59
CA VAL A 296 -17.02 -9.21 7.81
C VAL A 296 -16.89 -10.09 9.06
N VAL A 297 -17.40 -11.32 9.01
CA VAL A 297 -17.35 -12.25 10.16
C VAL A 297 -15.94 -12.81 10.36
N LEU A 298 -15.19 -13.09 9.28
CA LEU A 298 -13.79 -13.49 9.38
C LEU A 298 -12.95 -12.48 10.16
N THR A 299 -13.21 -11.19 9.99
CA THR A 299 -12.49 -10.09 10.64
C THR A 299 -12.47 -10.23 12.16
N VAL A 300 -13.55 -10.76 12.77
CA VAL A 300 -13.66 -10.88 14.23
C VAL A 300 -13.13 -12.21 14.78
N LEU A 301 -12.96 -13.23 13.93
CA LEU A 301 -12.63 -14.60 14.37
C LEU A 301 -11.29 -14.72 15.12
N PRO A 302 -10.16 -14.11 14.70
CA PRO A 302 -8.88 -14.29 15.40
C PRO A 302 -8.92 -13.83 16.85
N GLY A 303 -9.65 -12.74 17.12
CA GLY A 303 -9.86 -12.24 18.48
C GLY A 303 -10.65 -13.22 19.34
N GLN A 304 -11.67 -13.85 18.77
CA GLN A 304 -12.49 -14.83 19.48
C GLN A 304 -11.76 -16.16 19.68
N ALA A 305 -11.04 -16.65 18.68
CA ALA A 305 -10.26 -17.88 18.79
C ALA A 305 -9.29 -17.82 19.97
N LYS A 306 -8.62 -16.67 20.13
CA LYS A 306 -7.66 -16.43 21.21
C LYS A 306 -8.31 -16.23 22.59
N ASN A 307 -9.39 -15.46 22.67
CA ASN A 307 -9.89 -14.96 23.96
C ASN A 307 -11.18 -15.64 24.44
N VAL A 308 -12.06 -16.04 23.51
CA VAL A 308 -13.37 -16.65 23.82
C VAL A 308 -13.65 -17.81 22.83
N PRO A 309 -13.02 -18.99 23.00
CA PRO A 309 -13.12 -20.08 22.02
C PRO A 309 -14.54 -20.59 21.74
N THR A 310 -15.47 -20.42 22.71
CA THR A 310 -16.89 -20.76 22.54
C THR A 310 -17.59 -19.85 21.54
N ASP A 311 -17.23 -18.56 21.51
CA ASP A 311 -17.75 -17.60 20.55
C ASP A 311 -17.19 -17.89 19.16
N TYR A 312 -15.88 -18.17 19.08
CA TYR A 312 -15.24 -18.60 17.85
C TYR A 312 -15.94 -19.82 17.24
N GLN A 313 -16.16 -20.88 18.02
CA GLN A 313 -16.86 -22.07 17.56
C GLN A 313 -18.27 -21.74 17.05
N SER A 314 -19.00 -20.87 17.77
CA SER A 314 -20.36 -20.48 17.39
C SER A 314 -20.39 -19.67 16.08
N LEU A 315 -19.45 -18.74 15.89
CA LEU A 315 -19.31 -17.97 14.65
C LEU A 315 -18.97 -18.88 13.47
N VAL A 316 -17.99 -19.78 13.65
CA VAL A 316 -17.55 -20.71 12.61
C VAL A 316 -18.65 -21.69 12.21
N ASP A 317 -19.45 -22.18 13.17
CA ASP A 317 -20.62 -23.03 12.93
C ASP A 317 -21.82 -22.27 12.33
N ASN A 318 -21.62 -21.02 11.90
CA ASN A 318 -22.63 -20.13 11.32
C ASN A 318 -23.86 -19.93 12.24
N ARG A 319 -23.60 -19.78 13.54
CA ARG A 319 -24.63 -19.53 14.56
C ARG A 319 -24.58 -18.09 15.03
N PHE A 320 -24.72 -17.17 14.08
CA PHE A 320 -24.75 -15.74 14.34
C PHE A 320 -25.81 -15.05 13.48
N TYR A 321 -26.08 -13.80 13.81
CA TYR A 321 -26.92 -12.88 13.05
C TYR A 321 -26.12 -11.62 12.79
N MET A 322 -26.25 -11.07 11.59
CA MET A 322 -25.61 -9.82 11.21
C MET A 322 -26.66 -8.80 10.78
N GLU A 323 -26.59 -7.61 11.36
CA GLU A 323 -27.31 -6.41 10.91
C GLU A 323 -26.32 -5.51 10.20
N LYS A 324 -26.70 -4.95 9.04
CA LYS A 324 -25.85 -4.05 8.26
C LYS A 324 -26.62 -2.83 7.78
N VAL A 325 -25.98 -1.65 7.85
CA VAL A 325 -26.53 -0.39 7.35
C VAL A 325 -25.41 0.54 6.90
N THR A 326 -25.61 1.23 5.79
CA THR A 326 -24.75 2.33 5.35
C THR A 326 -25.31 3.64 5.89
N GLU A 327 -24.55 4.32 6.76
CA GLU A 327 -24.95 5.58 7.38
C GLU A 327 -24.24 6.77 6.69
N PRO A 328 -24.99 7.77 6.17
CA PRO A 328 -24.40 8.97 5.61
C PRO A 328 -23.97 9.93 6.72
N LEU A 329 -22.68 10.19 6.84
CA LEU A 329 -22.12 11.16 7.78
C LEU A 329 -21.78 12.49 7.08
N PRO A 330 -21.99 13.65 7.74
CA PRO A 330 -21.70 14.97 7.19
C PRO A 330 -20.27 15.19 6.66
N ARG A 331 -19.25 14.58 7.26
CA ARG A 331 -17.83 14.80 6.92
C ARG A 331 -17.17 13.57 6.30
N SER A 332 -17.53 12.36 6.75
CA SER A 332 -17.02 11.11 6.22
C SER A 332 -17.78 10.61 5.00
N GLY A 333 -18.94 11.16 4.65
CA GLY A 333 -19.79 10.57 3.61
C GLY A 333 -20.36 9.23 4.10
N SER A 334 -20.52 8.25 3.20
CA SER A 334 -21.04 6.94 3.57
C SER A 334 -20.07 6.15 4.46
N VAL A 335 -20.59 5.61 5.57
CA VAL A 335 -19.89 4.70 6.48
C VAL A 335 -20.72 3.44 6.68
N ASP A 336 -20.12 2.28 6.49
CA ASP A 336 -20.80 0.99 6.67
C ASP A 336 -20.69 0.52 8.12
N LEU A 337 -21.83 0.09 8.67
CA LEU A 337 -21.98 -0.32 10.05
C LEU A 337 -22.47 -1.76 10.09
N TYR A 338 -21.70 -2.63 10.75
CA TYR A 338 -22.00 -4.04 10.90
C TYR A 338 -22.13 -4.40 12.38
N LEU A 339 -23.19 -5.14 12.70
CA LEU A 339 -23.45 -5.64 14.05
C LEU A 339 -23.66 -7.15 14.02
N VAL A 340 -22.68 -7.87 14.54
CA VAL A 340 -22.64 -9.33 14.64
C VAL A 340 -23.03 -9.78 16.05
N ARG A 341 -23.93 -10.76 16.15
CA ARG A 341 -24.44 -11.25 17.45
C ARG A 341 -24.84 -12.72 17.42
N PHE A 342 -24.95 -13.31 18.60
CA PHE A 342 -25.37 -14.72 18.77
C PHE A 342 -26.87 -14.92 18.95
N LEU A 343 -27.63 -13.85 19.20
CA LEU A 343 -29.07 -13.91 19.45
C LEU A 343 -29.87 -13.33 18.28
N GLU A 344 -31.00 -13.96 17.95
CA GLU A 344 -31.91 -13.49 16.91
C GLU A 344 -32.52 -12.14 17.29
N HIS A 345 -32.69 -11.25 16.32
CA HIS A 345 -33.24 -9.90 16.54
C HIS A 345 -34.18 -9.48 15.40
N GLN A 346 -34.98 -8.43 15.64
CA GLN A 346 -35.83 -7.83 14.61
C GLN A 346 -35.01 -6.99 13.63
N THR A 347 -35.55 -6.74 12.44
CA THR A 347 -34.90 -6.11 11.27
C THR A 347 -34.29 -4.72 11.47
N GLU A 348 -34.56 -4.02 12.58
CA GLU A 348 -33.71 -2.91 13.03
C GLU A 348 -33.63 -2.93 14.55
N SER A 349 -32.44 -3.15 15.10
CA SER A 349 -32.25 -3.24 16.55
C SER A 349 -32.07 -1.85 17.18
N ALA A 350 -32.43 -1.73 18.46
CA ALA A 350 -32.14 -0.52 19.24
C ALA A 350 -30.63 -0.23 19.30
N THR A 351 -29.80 -1.27 19.30
CA THR A 351 -28.35 -1.18 19.23
C THR A 351 -27.88 -0.54 17.93
N MET A 352 -28.40 -0.98 16.79
CA MET A 352 -28.05 -0.37 15.51
C MET A 352 -28.52 1.08 15.44
N THR A 353 -29.74 1.37 15.93
CA THR A 353 -30.24 2.75 16.02
C THR A 353 -29.31 3.64 16.85
N HIS A 354 -28.81 3.14 17.98
CA HIS A 354 -27.83 3.86 18.80
C HIS A 354 -26.49 4.02 18.09
N LEU A 355 -25.96 2.95 17.47
CA LEU A 355 -24.70 3.00 16.74
C LEU A 355 -24.73 4.09 15.65
N ARG A 356 -25.80 4.13 14.85
CA ARG A 356 -26.04 5.16 13.81
C ARG A 356 -26.07 6.57 14.40
N SER A 357 -26.80 6.76 15.50
CA SER A 357 -26.90 8.07 16.16
C SER A 357 -25.58 8.50 16.81
N ALA A 358 -24.84 7.55 17.37
CA ALA A 358 -23.57 7.76 18.04
C ALA A 358 -22.49 8.22 17.05
N VAL A 359 -22.34 7.55 15.89
CA VAL A 359 -21.33 7.94 14.90
C VAL A 359 -21.55 9.37 14.37
N LEU A 360 -22.81 9.78 14.22
CA LEU A 360 -23.18 11.15 13.84
C LEU A 360 -22.76 12.17 14.90
N GLU A 361 -23.10 11.92 16.17
CA GLU A 361 -22.77 12.84 17.27
C GLU A 361 -21.26 12.89 17.54
N ILE A 362 -20.56 11.76 17.44
CA ILE A 362 -19.10 11.72 17.55
C ILE A 362 -18.47 12.57 16.44
N GLU A 363 -18.89 12.40 15.18
CA GLU A 363 -18.33 13.16 14.06
C GLU A 363 -18.60 14.67 14.19
N ASP A 364 -19.81 15.05 14.62
CA ASP A 364 -20.15 16.46 14.86
C ASP A 364 -19.28 17.06 15.97
N TYR A 365 -19.16 16.35 17.10
CA TYR A 365 -18.37 16.81 18.24
C TYR A 365 -16.88 16.92 17.90
N MET A 366 -16.31 15.88 17.28
CA MET A 366 -14.91 15.86 16.86
C MET A 366 -14.65 16.96 15.82
N GLY A 367 -15.61 17.23 14.94
CA GLY A 367 -15.49 18.24 13.90
C GLY A 367 -14.61 17.82 12.72
N PHE A 368 -14.26 16.54 12.62
CA PHE A 368 -13.48 15.92 11.55
C PHE A 368 -14.16 14.65 11.06
N PRO A 369 -13.87 14.20 9.83
CA PRO A 369 -14.31 12.88 9.36
C PRO A 369 -13.94 11.78 10.37
N LEU A 370 -14.85 10.85 10.59
CA LEU A 370 -14.50 9.54 11.13
C LEU A 370 -13.35 8.95 10.29
N PRO A 371 -12.24 8.50 10.91
CA PRO A 371 -11.03 8.08 10.21
C PRO A 371 -11.16 6.71 9.53
N VAL A 372 -12.35 6.11 9.60
CA VAL A 372 -12.68 4.81 9.03
C VAL A 372 -13.98 4.91 8.27
N LYS A 373 -14.11 4.13 7.19
CA LYS A 373 -15.33 4.02 6.37
C LYS A 373 -16.22 2.86 6.79
N GLU A 374 -15.77 2.09 7.77
CA GLU A 374 -16.44 0.87 8.21
C GLU A 374 -16.22 0.67 9.71
N ILE A 375 -17.30 0.30 10.39
CA ILE A 375 -17.32 -0.12 11.80
C ILE A 375 -17.97 -1.50 11.92
N ILE A 376 -17.21 -2.47 12.41
CA ILE A 376 -17.70 -3.81 12.75
C ILE A 376 -17.76 -3.96 14.27
N MET A 377 -18.92 -4.37 14.78
CA MET A 377 -19.18 -4.63 16.18
C MET A 377 -19.61 -6.08 16.41
N LEU A 378 -19.03 -6.74 17.41
CA LEU A 378 -19.44 -8.08 17.86
C LEU A 378 -19.86 -8.08 19.34
N PHE A 379 -21.02 -8.65 19.66
CA PHE A 379 -21.34 -9.02 21.04
C PHE A 379 -20.72 -10.37 21.42
N SER A 380 -19.86 -10.40 22.44
CA SER A 380 -19.10 -11.57 22.89
C SER A 380 -19.45 -11.99 24.32
N THR A 381 -19.46 -13.30 24.59
CA THR A 381 -20.06 -13.87 25.81
C THR A 381 -19.18 -13.81 27.06
N ASN A 382 -17.94 -13.30 26.99
CA ASN A 382 -17.01 -13.29 28.13
C ASN A 382 -15.86 -12.28 27.96
N ILE A 383 -16.14 -10.97 28.00
CA ILE A 383 -15.11 -9.93 27.92
C ILE A 383 -14.83 -9.36 29.32
N ASP A 384 -13.63 -9.62 29.86
CA ASP A 384 -13.19 -9.11 31.17
C ASP A 384 -13.14 -7.56 31.28
N ALA A 385 -13.13 -6.85 30.15
CA ALA A 385 -12.94 -5.39 30.05
C ALA A 385 -14.20 -4.58 29.68
N GLY A 386 -15.37 -5.23 29.51
CA GLY A 386 -16.60 -4.58 29.03
C GLY A 386 -16.61 -4.26 27.53
N GLY A 387 -15.48 -3.88 26.96
CA GLY A 387 -15.28 -3.68 25.52
C GLY A 387 -13.80 -3.68 25.12
N ILE A 388 -13.52 -4.02 23.86
CA ILE A 388 -12.16 -3.95 23.27
C ILE A 388 -12.24 -3.53 21.80
N ASN A 389 -11.56 -2.44 21.43
CA ASN A 389 -11.29 -2.07 20.05
C ASN A 389 -9.97 -2.69 19.53
N TYR A 390 -10.05 -3.43 18.43
CA TYR A 390 -8.92 -4.13 17.79
C TYR A 390 -8.32 -3.39 16.59
N GLY A 391 -8.79 -2.17 16.33
CA GLY A 391 -8.43 -1.36 15.17
C GLY A 391 -9.30 -1.65 13.95
N SER A 392 -9.64 -2.91 13.64
CA SER A 392 -10.55 -3.27 12.53
C SER A 392 -12.01 -3.41 12.94
N HIS A 393 -12.25 -3.85 14.16
CA HIS A 393 -13.56 -4.07 14.77
C HIS A 393 -13.46 -3.81 16.27
N PHE A 394 -14.59 -3.80 16.95
CA PHE A 394 -14.61 -3.86 18.41
C PHE A 394 -15.61 -4.88 18.92
N THR A 395 -15.39 -5.33 20.15
CA THR A 395 -16.25 -6.30 20.83
C THR A 395 -16.83 -5.66 22.08
N LEU A 396 -18.09 -6.02 22.41
CA LEU A 396 -18.75 -5.66 23.67
C LEU A 396 -19.33 -6.91 24.34
N ASP A 397 -19.49 -6.87 25.66
CA ASP A 397 -20.06 -8.00 26.42
C ASP A 397 -21.52 -8.28 26.00
N VAL A 398 -21.87 -9.55 25.79
CA VAL A 398 -23.22 -10.00 25.39
C VAL A 398 -24.30 -9.66 26.42
N SER A 399 -23.94 -9.50 27.69
CA SER A 399 -24.86 -9.00 28.72
C SER A 399 -25.35 -7.57 28.41
N GLU A 400 -24.68 -6.87 27.50
CA GLU A 400 -25.08 -5.59 26.95
C GLU A 400 -26.14 -5.68 25.81
N ASP A 401 -26.48 -6.87 25.31
CA ASP A 401 -27.42 -7.05 24.18
C ASP A 401 -28.90 -7.10 24.63
N ALA A 402 -29.19 -7.47 25.90
CA ALA A 402 -30.54 -7.80 26.36
C ALA A 402 -31.38 -6.64 26.97
N SER A 403 -30.85 -5.41 27.02
CA SER A 403 -31.60 -4.22 27.46
C SER A 403 -31.10 -2.97 26.69
N LEU A 404 -31.37 -1.74 27.12
CA LEU A 404 -30.61 -0.55 26.64
C LEU A 404 -29.43 -0.23 27.60
N PRO A 405 -28.43 -1.12 27.84
CA PRO A 405 -27.29 -0.81 28.71
C PRO A 405 -26.34 0.19 28.07
N GLN A 406 -26.54 0.49 26.78
CA GLN A 406 -25.90 1.54 25.98
C GLN A 406 -26.05 2.93 26.62
N LEU A 407 -27.11 3.14 27.40
CA LEU A 407 -27.37 4.35 28.20
C LEU A 407 -26.61 4.40 29.53
N ILE A 408 -26.22 3.24 30.08
CA ILE A 408 -25.67 3.14 31.44
C ILE A 408 -24.14 3.16 31.42
N GLU A 409 -23.51 2.62 30.36
CA GLU A 409 -22.04 2.42 30.35
C GLU A 409 -21.29 3.07 29.17
N GLY A 410 -22.00 3.51 28.13
CA GLY A 410 -21.40 4.21 26.99
C GLY A 410 -20.39 3.40 26.17
N GLY A 411 -20.39 2.07 26.28
CA GLY A 411 -19.39 1.17 25.68
C GLY A 411 -19.24 1.32 24.16
N ILE A 412 -20.36 1.41 23.42
CA ILE A 412 -20.32 1.58 21.95
C ILE A 412 -19.56 2.86 21.57
N VAL A 413 -19.93 3.99 22.16
CA VAL A 413 -19.27 5.28 21.89
C VAL A 413 -17.81 5.25 22.33
N HIS A 414 -17.53 4.65 23.48
CA HIS A 414 -16.17 4.48 24.00
C HIS A 414 -15.29 3.76 22.98
N GLU A 415 -15.72 2.60 22.49
CA GLU A 415 -14.93 1.83 21.54
C GLU A 415 -14.83 2.51 20.17
N ILE A 416 -15.88 3.18 19.67
CA ILE A 416 -15.79 3.94 18.40
C ILE A 416 -14.76 5.07 18.51
N SER A 417 -14.67 5.71 19.68
CA SER A 417 -13.72 6.81 19.91
C SER A 417 -12.27 6.38 19.70
N HIS A 418 -11.96 5.10 19.91
CA HIS A 418 -10.61 4.54 19.69
C HIS A 418 -10.23 4.38 18.22
N PHE A 419 -11.14 4.59 17.27
CA PHE A 419 -10.76 4.72 15.85
C PHE A 419 -10.05 6.04 15.56
N TYR A 420 -10.32 7.10 16.33
CA TYR A 420 -9.56 8.34 16.22
C TYR A 420 -8.13 8.14 16.72
N PRO A 421 -7.12 8.75 16.07
CA PRO A 421 -5.73 8.68 16.50
C PRO A 421 -5.56 9.48 17.80
N VAL A 422 -5.92 8.86 18.93
CA VAL A 422 -5.62 9.38 20.27
C VAL A 422 -4.14 9.17 20.58
N ALA A 423 -3.51 10.15 21.23
CA ALA A 423 -2.11 10.06 21.63
C ALA A 423 -1.82 8.76 22.42
N GLU A 424 -0.65 8.13 22.21
CA GLU A 424 -0.21 6.83 22.80
C GLU A 424 -0.34 6.72 24.33
N SER A 425 -0.59 7.83 25.00
CA SER A 425 -0.79 7.88 26.42
C SER A 425 -2.16 7.32 26.81
N ALA A 426 -2.16 6.14 27.45
CA ALA A 426 -3.35 5.42 27.86
C ALA A 426 -4.41 6.25 28.64
N TRP A 427 -4.00 7.16 29.53
CA TRP A 427 -4.95 8.02 30.24
C TRP A 427 -5.67 9.02 29.32
N PHE A 428 -5.01 9.47 28.26
CA PHE A 428 -5.58 10.42 27.31
C PHE A 428 -6.49 9.70 26.32
N GLY A 429 -6.06 8.54 25.79
CA GLY A 429 -6.89 7.72 24.91
C GLY A 429 -8.17 7.25 25.59
N GLU A 430 -8.07 6.51 26.70
CA GLU A 430 -9.25 6.03 27.43
C GLU A 430 -10.06 7.15 28.07
N GLY A 431 -9.39 8.21 28.54
CA GLY A 431 -10.08 9.38 29.10
C GLY A 431 -10.90 10.12 28.05
N THR A 432 -10.39 10.19 26.82
CA THR A 432 -11.11 10.77 25.67
C THR A 432 -12.31 9.91 25.30
N ALA A 433 -12.14 8.60 25.20
CA ALA A 433 -13.22 7.67 24.91
C ALA A 433 -14.35 7.74 25.95
N ASN A 434 -14.02 7.75 27.25
CA ASN A 434 -15.00 7.96 28.33
C ASN A 434 -15.70 9.34 28.23
N PHE A 435 -14.94 10.39 27.92
CA PHE A 435 -15.46 11.75 27.80
C PHE A 435 -16.48 11.86 26.66
N LEU A 436 -16.15 11.30 25.49
CA LEU A 436 -17.05 11.25 24.34
C LEU A 436 -18.28 10.38 24.63
N ALA A 437 -18.11 9.22 25.26
CA ALA A 437 -19.21 8.35 25.67
C ALA A 437 -20.25 9.10 26.51
N THR A 438 -19.79 9.91 27.45
CA THR A 438 -20.72 10.70 28.26
C THR A 438 -21.30 11.91 27.54
N HIS A 439 -20.52 12.57 26.68
CA HIS A 439 -21.04 13.67 25.84
C HIS A 439 -22.18 13.17 24.96
N VAL A 440 -21.95 12.09 24.19
CA VAL A 440 -22.95 11.49 23.29
C VAL A 440 -24.18 11.01 24.07
N GLY A 441 -23.98 10.35 25.22
CA GLY A 441 -25.11 9.92 26.04
C GLY A 441 -25.96 11.08 26.56
N PHE A 442 -25.32 12.21 26.89
CA PHE A 442 -26.05 13.43 27.28
C PHE A 442 -26.82 14.03 26.10
N GLU A 443 -26.21 14.16 24.93
CA GLU A 443 -26.86 14.75 23.76
C GLU A 443 -28.02 13.91 23.23
N LEU A 444 -27.83 12.60 23.09
CA LEU A 444 -28.86 11.72 22.51
C LEU A 444 -30.02 11.46 23.46
N TYR A 445 -29.79 11.47 24.77
CA TYR A 445 -30.76 10.94 25.74
C TYR A 445 -31.03 11.85 26.93
N ASN A 446 -30.36 13.00 27.03
CA ASN A 446 -30.41 13.89 28.19
C ASN A 446 -30.13 13.15 29.51
N GLN A 447 -29.20 12.19 29.44
CA GLN A 447 -28.73 11.41 30.57
C GLN A 447 -27.22 11.60 30.68
N GLU A 448 -26.74 12.02 31.85
CA GLU A 448 -25.32 11.85 32.13
C GLU A 448 -25.06 10.34 32.19
N VAL A 449 -24.24 9.82 31.27
CA VAL A 449 -23.65 8.50 31.46
C VAL A 449 -22.92 8.58 32.79
N ALA A 450 -23.31 7.75 33.74
CA ALA A 450 -22.69 7.77 35.05
C ALA A 450 -21.18 7.58 34.82
N PRO A 451 -20.31 8.49 35.26
CA PRO A 451 -18.88 8.29 35.08
C PRO A 451 -18.55 6.91 35.65
N ARG A 452 -17.74 6.13 34.93
CA ARG A 452 -17.29 4.78 35.37
C ARG A 452 -16.67 4.82 36.79
N SER A 453 -16.40 6.02 37.32
CA SER A 453 -16.03 6.33 38.71
C SER A 453 -16.93 5.72 39.78
N ASN A 454 -18.24 5.50 39.54
CA ASN A 454 -19.11 4.86 40.54
C ASN A 454 -18.90 3.34 40.68
N ARG A 455 -18.13 2.71 39.77
CA ARG A 455 -17.76 1.29 39.85
C ARG A 455 -16.31 1.05 40.25
N SER A 456 -15.49 2.10 40.22
CA SER A 456 -14.06 1.97 40.47
C SER A 456 -13.73 2.40 41.89
N SER A 457 -13.04 1.56 42.65
CA SER A 457 -12.38 1.93 43.92
C SER A 457 -11.18 2.86 43.69
N CYS A 458 -11.27 3.78 42.73
CA CYS A 458 -10.20 4.70 42.39
C CYS A 458 -10.05 5.76 43.49
N PRO A 459 -8.84 5.92 44.04
CA PRO A 459 -8.57 7.00 44.99
C PRO A 459 -8.92 8.38 44.40
N ASN A 460 -9.58 9.23 45.18
CA ASN A 460 -10.00 10.57 44.74
C ASN A 460 -8.83 11.59 44.64
N ASP A 461 -7.59 11.15 44.91
CA ASP A 461 -6.45 11.95 45.35
C ASP A 461 -5.33 12.11 44.31
N VAL A 462 -5.55 11.74 43.05
CA VAL A 462 -4.53 11.95 42.01
C VAL A 462 -4.49 13.42 41.61
N THR A 463 -3.34 14.07 41.82
CA THR A 463 -3.20 15.53 41.75
C THR A 463 -2.43 16.02 40.52
N ASN A 464 -1.75 15.13 39.78
CA ASN A 464 -0.99 15.51 38.60
C ASN A 464 -0.90 14.39 37.54
N ILE A 465 -0.54 14.77 36.32
CA ILE A 465 -0.43 13.88 35.15
C ILE A 465 0.62 12.78 35.31
N THR A 466 1.65 12.99 36.14
CA THR A 466 2.70 12.00 36.41
C THR A 466 2.16 10.84 37.25
N GLU A 467 1.33 11.14 38.26
CA GLU A 467 0.65 10.12 39.08
C GLU A 467 -0.38 9.33 38.26
N ILE A 468 -1.03 9.97 37.28
CA ILE A 468 -1.96 9.32 36.34
C ILE A 468 -1.21 8.41 35.37
N LYS A 469 -0.06 8.85 34.84
CA LYS A 469 0.82 8.02 34.01
C LYS A 469 1.34 6.80 34.78
N ALA A 470 1.58 6.93 36.08
CA ALA A 470 1.99 5.83 36.95
C ALA A 470 0.83 4.85 37.27
N ALA A 471 -0.42 5.18 36.97
CA ALA A 471 -1.57 4.28 37.17
C ALA A 471 -1.77 3.24 36.04
N TYR A 472 -0.89 3.22 35.03
CA TYR A 472 -0.89 2.23 33.95
C TYR A 472 -0.45 0.83 34.45
N PRO A 473 -0.94 -0.28 33.88
CA PRO A 473 -0.54 -1.63 34.29
C PRO A 473 0.99 -1.82 34.22
N GLY A 474 1.63 -2.00 35.38
CA GLY A 474 3.08 -2.23 35.51
C GLY A 474 3.80 -1.38 36.56
N PHE A 475 3.17 -0.34 37.14
CA PHE A 475 3.83 0.54 38.12
C PHE A 475 3.43 0.31 39.59
N TYR A 476 2.25 -0.25 39.87
CA TYR A 476 1.81 -0.58 41.23
C TYR A 476 1.86 -2.10 41.50
N PRO A 477 2.39 -2.56 42.66
CA PRO A 477 2.60 -3.98 42.95
C PRO A 477 1.37 -4.78 43.42
N GLU A 478 0.13 -4.26 43.26
CA GLU A 478 -1.24 -4.84 43.47
C GLU A 478 -2.18 -3.78 44.12
N PRO A 479 -3.52 -3.76 43.92
CA PRO A 479 -4.43 -4.79 43.39
C PRO A 479 -5.12 -4.45 42.05
N ILE A 480 -5.69 -5.48 41.42
CA ILE A 480 -6.59 -5.46 40.24
C ILE A 480 -7.64 -4.32 40.28
N ALA A 481 -8.04 -3.90 41.49
CA ALA A 481 -9.06 -2.89 41.76
C ALA A 481 -8.74 -1.45 41.30
N HIS A 482 -7.49 -1.15 40.92
CA HIS A 482 -7.09 0.18 40.39
C HIS A 482 -6.67 0.15 38.92
N ARG A 483 -6.74 -1.02 38.28
CA ARG A 483 -6.19 -1.25 36.93
C ARG A 483 -6.75 -0.31 35.87
N PHE A 484 -7.98 0.18 36.04
CA PHE A 484 -8.69 1.01 35.05
C PHE A 484 -8.84 2.48 35.48
N CYS A 485 -8.20 2.91 36.57
CA CYS A 485 -8.39 4.27 37.09
C CYS A 485 -7.95 5.37 36.13
N TYR A 486 -7.01 5.08 35.23
CA TYR A 486 -6.53 6.02 34.23
C TYR A 486 -7.64 6.47 33.25
N HIS A 487 -8.70 5.67 33.03
CA HIS A 487 -9.87 6.07 32.24
C HIS A 487 -10.61 7.23 32.91
N ASN A 488 -10.98 7.03 34.19
CA ASN A 488 -11.74 7.99 34.98
C ASN A 488 -10.94 9.28 35.26
N TYR A 489 -9.65 9.16 35.55
CA TYR A 489 -8.81 10.34 35.77
C TYR A 489 -8.61 11.14 34.49
N GLY A 490 -8.43 10.48 33.36
CA GLY A 490 -8.32 11.16 32.07
C GLY A 490 -9.58 11.92 31.70
N GLU A 491 -10.75 11.28 31.82
CA GLU A 491 -12.03 11.94 31.61
C GLU A 491 -12.21 13.17 32.51
N ARG A 492 -11.90 13.03 33.81
CA ARG A 492 -12.00 14.13 34.77
C ARG A 492 -11.11 15.31 34.40
N ILE A 493 -9.90 15.06 33.93
CA ILE A 493 -8.99 16.11 33.45
C ILE A 493 -9.57 16.79 32.23
N ILE A 494 -10.03 16.03 31.24
CA ILE A 494 -10.57 16.57 29.98
C ILE A 494 -11.80 17.44 30.26
N ARG A 495 -12.72 16.98 31.12
CA ARG A 495 -13.86 17.79 31.58
C ARG A 495 -13.44 19.05 32.32
N GLY A 496 -12.45 18.93 33.22
CA GLY A 496 -11.91 20.06 33.97
C GLY A 496 -11.30 21.12 33.04
N LEU A 497 -10.59 20.69 32.00
CA LEU A 497 -10.04 21.56 30.96
C LEU A 497 -11.15 22.24 30.17
N LYS A 498 -12.17 21.49 29.71
CA LYS A 498 -13.35 22.06 29.03
C LYS A 498 -14.03 23.13 29.89
N ALA A 499 -14.28 22.82 31.16
CA ALA A 499 -14.90 23.76 32.10
C ALA A 499 -14.05 25.01 32.36
N ALA A 500 -12.72 24.88 32.40
CA ALA A 500 -11.81 25.99 32.61
C ALA A 500 -11.62 26.88 31.36
N MET A 501 -11.59 26.27 30.17
CA MET A 501 -11.37 26.96 28.89
C MET A 501 -12.66 27.55 28.30
N GLY A 502 -13.81 26.95 28.61
CA GLY A 502 -15.07 27.16 27.90
C GLY A 502 -15.13 26.37 26.58
N ASP A 503 -16.34 26.12 26.09
CA ASP A 503 -16.61 25.19 24.99
C ASP A 503 -15.89 25.56 23.68
N GLY A 504 -15.93 26.84 23.29
CA GLY A 504 -15.31 27.31 22.03
C GLY A 504 -13.79 27.12 22.00
N PRO A 505 -13.04 27.69 22.97
CA PRO A 505 -11.59 27.48 23.05
C PRO A 505 -11.19 26.01 23.23
N PHE A 506 -11.97 25.24 23.99
CA PHE A 506 -11.73 23.81 24.14
C PHE A 506 -11.88 23.06 22.81
N GLN A 507 -12.99 23.26 22.08
CA GLN A 507 -13.18 22.64 20.76
C GLN A 507 -12.09 23.05 19.76
N ALA A 508 -11.65 24.31 19.78
CA ALA A 508 -10.56 24.76 18.92
C ALA A 508 -9.23 24.05 19.24
N ALA A 509 -8.92 23.85 20.53
CA ALA A 509 -7.74 23.11 20.95
C ALA A 509 -7.88 21.60 20.67
N TRP A 510 -9.08 21.04 20.85
CA TRP A 510 -9.41 19.66 20.52
C TRP A 510 -9.12 19.36 19.05
N ARG A 511 -9.54 20.27 18.16
CA ARG A 511 -9.26 20.22 16.72
C ARG A 511 -7.80 20.52 16.31
N TYR A 512 -6.93 20.81 17.26
CA TYR A 512 -5.51 20.94 16.98
C TYR A 512 -4.73 19.70 17.41
N ILE A 513 -5.26 18.93 18.36
CA ILE A 513 -4.64 17.72 18.90
C ILE A 513 -4.91 16.52 18.00
N PHE A 514 -6.13 16.44 17.47
CA PHE A 514 -6.56 15.50 16.43
C PHE A 514 -6.50 16.19 15.07
#